data_AF-A0A920PCY1-F1
#
_entry.id   AF-A0A920PCY1-F1
#
_cell.length_a   1.000
_cell.length_b   1.000
_cell.length_c   1.000
_cell.angle_alpha   90.00
_cell.angle_beta   90.00
_cell.angle_gamma   90.00
#
_symmetry.space_group_name_H-M   'P 1'
#
loop_
_entity.id
_entity.type
_entity.pdbx_description
1 polymer ?
#
loop_
_entity_poly.entity_id
_entity_poly.type
_entity_poly.pdbx_seq_one_letter_code
_entity_poly.pdbx_strand_id
1 'polypeptide(L)' 'MLGFPEYEKAIDAYNKGDYRTSAKLILPLAKKGFPKFAQYNMGVMYEKGKGVEKNLNKAKKWFQFAAEKGLPKPSITLA' A
#
# COMPACT_ATOMS: atom_id res chain seq x y z
N MET A 1 -10.15 18.39 -0.63
CA MET A 1 -9.04 17.74 0.11
C MET A 1 -9.56 16.45 0.69
N LEU A 2 -9.06 15.29 0.24
CA LEU A 2 -9.26 14.04 0.97
C LEU A 2 -8.45 14.17 2.26
N GLY A 3 -9.06 14.09 3.44
CA GLY A 3 -8.49 14.51 4.73
C GLY A 3 -7.34 13.65 5.31
N PHE A 4 -6.37 13.23 4.49
CA PHE A 4 -5.24 12.38 4.90
C PHE A 4 -3.89 12.95 4.40
N PRO A 5 -3.37 14.04 5.01
CA PRO A 5 -2.13 14.68 4.58
C PRO A 5 -0.91 13.74 4.63
N GLU A 6 -0.92 12.73 5.50
CA GLU A 6 0.12 11.71 5.58
C GLU A 6 0.10 10.77 4.37
N TYR A 7 -1.07 10.48 3.81
CA TYR A 7 -1.20 9.66 2.61
C TYR A 7 -0.63 10.41 1.40
N GLU A 8 -0.99 11.68 1.24
CA GLU A 8 -0.44 12.57 0.18
C GLU A 8 1.09 12.63 0.24
N LYS A 9 1.66 12.85 1.44
CA LYS A 9 3.12 12.83 1.64
C LYS A 9 3.74 11.48 1.26
N ALA A 10 3.05 10.38 1.53
CA ALA A 10 3.55 9.06 1.17
C ALA A 10 3.53 8.82 -0.34
N ILE A 11 2.52 9.33 -1.05
CA ILE A 11 2.44 9.26 -2.52
C ILE A 11 3.52 10.15 -3.15
N ASP A 12 3.71 11.36 -2.63
CA ASP A 12 4.78 12.25 -3.08
C ASP A 12 6.17 11.61 -2.87
N ALA A 13 6.43 11.03 -1.70
CA ALA A 13 7.66 10.27 -1.44
C ALA A 13 7.82 9.09 -2.41
N TYR A 14 6.74 8.36 -2.70
CA TYR A 14 6.75 7.26 -3.67
C TYR A 14 7.12 7.73 -5.09
N ASN A 15 6.54 8.84 -5.53
CA ASN A 15 6.81 9.44 -6.84
C ASN A 15 8.24 9.97 -6.96
N LYS A 16 8.81 10.44 -5.85
CA LYS A 16 10.21 10.85 -5.74
C LYS A 16 11.19 9.68 -5.65
N GLY A 17 10.70 8.44 -5.62
CA GLY A 17 11.52 7.24 -5.47
C GLY A 17 11.94 6.93 -4.03
N ASP A 18 11.54 7.74 -3.05
CA ASP A 18 11.72 7.45 -1.63
C ASP A 18 10.65 6.49 -1.13
N TYR A 19 10.82 5.23 -1.55
CA TYR A 19 9.92 4.16 -1.16
C TYR A 19 10.00 3.82 0.32
N ARG A 20 11.12 4.10 0.99
CA ARG A 20 11.31 3.76 2.40
C ARG A 20 10.48 4.69 3.29
N THR A 21 10.51 5.98 3.00
CA THR A 21 9.65 6.97 3.67
C THR A 21 8.19 6.73 3.32
N SER A 22 7.88 6.45 2.05
CA SER A 22 6.52 6.09 1.63
C SER A 22 5.97 4.89 2.41
N ALA A 23 6.75 3.81 2.55
CA ALA A 23 6.35 2.60 3.27
C ALA A 23 6.04 2.89 4.73
N LYS A 24 6.91 3.70 5.35
CA LYS A 24 6.79 4.08 6.76
C LYS A 24 5.52 4.89 7.03
N LEU A 25 5.12 5.75 6.09
CA LEU A 25 3.90 6.55 6.17
C LEU A 25 2.64 5.75 5.82
N ILE A 26 2.70 4.85 4.83
CA ILE A 26 1.57 4.01 4.40
C ILE A 26 1.25 2.91 5.42
N LEU A 27 2.25 2.30 6.05
CA LEU A 27 2.05 1.19 6.99
C LEU A 27 1.03 1.48 8.11
N PRO A 28 1.12 2.59 8.87
CA PRO A 28 0.13 2.89 9.90
C PRO A 28 -1.25 3.19 9.32
N LEU A 29 -1.34 3.81 8.13
CA LEU A 29 -2.61 4.09 7.44
C LEU A 29 -3.28 2.79 6.96
N ALA A 30 -2.51 1.90 6.36
CA ALA A 30 -2.96 0.58 5.93
C ALA A 30 -3.47 -0.26 7.10
N LYS A 31 -2.79 -0.21 8.25
CA LYS A 31 -3.23 -0.87 9.51
C LYS A 31 -4.54 -0.30 10.03
N LYS A 32 -4.76 1.02 9.92
CA LYS A 32 -6.02 1.69 10.31
C LYS A 32 -7.16 1.40 9.33
N GLY A 33 -6.89 0.80 8.16
CA GLY A 33 -7.88 0.51 7.14
C GLY A 33 -8.34 1.74 6.34
N PHE A 34 -7.71 2.91 6.55
CA PHE A 34 -8.03 4.16 5.89
C PHE A 34 -6.76 4.90 5.45
N PRO A 35 -6.74 5.45 4.22
CA PRO A 35 -7.68 5.19 3.13
C PRO A 35 -7.56 3.73 2.65
N LYS A 36 -8.64 3.18 2.07
CA LYS A 36 -8.63 1.82 1.46
C LYS A 36 -7.46 1.61 0.49
N PHE A 37 -7.08 2.68 -0.23
CA PHE A 37 -5.93 2.69 -1.14
C PHE A 37 -4.57 2.52 -0.44
N ALA A 38 -4.45 2.80 0.87
CA ALA A 38 -3.22 2.56 1.62
C ALA A 38 -2.94 1.06 1.77
N GLN A 39 -3.97 0.24 2.00
CA GLN A 39 -3.81 -1.22 2.04
C GLN A 39 -3.40 -1.76 0.67
N TYR A 40 -4.02 -1.27 -0.40
CA TYR A 40 -3.65 -1.61 -1.76
C TYR A 40 -2.19 -1.23 -2.06
N ASN A 41 -1.80 0.01 -1.78
CA ASN A 41 -0.43 0.47 -2.01
C ASN A 41 0.59 -0.33 -1.19
N MET A 42 0.27 -0.67 0.06
CA MET A 42 1.13 -1.52 0.87
C MET A 42 1.31 -2.90 0.25
N GLY A 43 0.24 -3.47 -0.32
CA GLY A 43 0.31 -4.71 -1.07
C GLY A 43 1.27 -4.59 -2.27
N VAL A 44 1.18 -3.52 -3.05
CA VAL A 44 2.06 -3.25 -4.20
C VAL A 44 3.52 -3.07 -3.76
N MET A 45 3.75 -2.43 -2.61
CA MET A 45 5.08 -2.25 -2.06
C MET A 45 5.72 -3.58 -1.66
N TYR A 46 4.96 -4.47 -1.02
CA TYR A 46 5.42 -5.84 -0.73
C TYR A 46 5.59 -6.69 -1.99
N GLU A 47 4.75 -6.51 -3.01
CA GLU A 47 4.89 -7.23 -4.28
C GLU A 47 6.17 -6.84 -5.01
N LYS A 48 6.47 -5.54 -5.06
CA LYS A 48 7.61 -4.98 -5.80
C LYS A 48 8.88 -4.85 -4.98
N GLY A 49 8.84 -5.12 -3.67
CA GLY A 49 9.97 -4.91 -2.77
C GLY A 49 10.37 -3.42 -2.63
N LYS A 50 9.41 -2.51 -2.76
CA LYS A 50 9.65 -1.06 -2.72
C LYS A 50 9.59 -0.56 -1.28
N GLY A 51 10.72 -0.21 -0.70
CA GLY A 51 10.81 0.33 0.66
C GLY A 51 10.53 -0.68 1.78
N VAL A 52 10.16 -1.90 1.41
CA VAL A 52 10.01 -3.08 2.26
C VAL A 52 10.57 -4.29 1.52
N GLU A 53 10.93 -5.33 2.26
CA GLU A 53 11.34 -6.60 1.68
C GLU A 53 10.20 -7.21 0.84
N LYS A 54 10.54 -7.69 -0.37
CA LYS A 54 9.57 -8.31 -1.27
C LYS A 54 8.95 -9.54 -0.60
N ASN A 55 7.64 -9.55 -0.47
CA ASN A 55 6.91 -10.65 0.16
C ASN A 55 5.51 -10.78 -0.43
N LEU A 56 5.35 -11.70 -1.38
CA LEU A 56 4.09 -11.91 -2.09
C LEU A 56 2.97 -12.40 -1.16
N ASN A 57 3.29 -13.16 -0.12
CA ASN A 57 2.30 -13.62 0.86
C ASN A 57 1.73 -12.45 1.68
N LYS A 58 2.58 -11.51 2.11
CA LYS A 58 2.13 -10.27 2.75
C LYS A 58 1.35 -9.40 1.77
N ALA A 59 1.81 -9.30 0.52
CA ALA A 59 1.10 -8.55 -0.52
C ALA A 59 -0.34 -9.06 -0.71
N LYS A 60 -0.52 -10.38 -0.89
CA LYS A 60 -1.84 -11.03 -0.99
C LYS A 60 -2.76 -10.66 0.17
N LYS A 61 -2.27 -10.74 1.41
CA LYS A 61 -3.05 -10.40 2.61
C LYS A 61 -3.53 -8.95 2.58
N TRP A 62 -2.64 -8.01 2.23
CA TRP A 62 -3.03 -6.60 2.12
C TRP A 62 -4.06 -6.34 1.03
N PHE A 63 -3.98 -7.03 -0.11
CA PHE A 63 -4.99 -6.95 -1.16
C PHE A 63 -6.33 -7.58 -0.78
N GLN A 64 -6.31 -8.65 0.02
CA GLN A 64 -7.55 -9.22 0.58
C GLN A 64 -8.25 -8.20 1.48
N PHE A 65 -7.53 -7.55 2.39
CA PHE A 65 -8.11 -6.49 3.24
C PHE A 65 -8.65 -5.31 2.42
N ALA A 66 -7.94 -4.90 1.37
CA ALA A 66 -8.42 -3.88 0.45
C ALA A 66 -9.72 -4.32 -0.26
N ALA A 67 -9.79 -5.59 -0.69
CA ALA A 67 -10.95 -6.15 -1.38
C ALA A 67 -12.18 -6.30 -0.47
N GLU A 68 -11.99 -6.62 0.81
CA GLU A 68 -13.07 -6.62 1.82
C GLU A 68 -13.71 -5.24 1.99
N LYS A 69 -12.96 -4.17 1.68
CA LYS A 69 -13.46 -2.78 1.68
C LYS A 69 -13.97 -2.32 0.32
N GLY A 70 -14.20 -3.26 -0.60
CA GLY A 70 -14.76 -3.00 -1.93
C GLY A 70 -13.77 -2.44 -2.94
N LEU A 71 -12.45 -2.55 -2.71
CA LEU A 71 -11.47 -2.26 -3.76
C LEU A 71 -11.32 -3.45 -4.71
N PRO A 72 -11.12 -3.20 -6.01
CA PRO A 72 -10.77 -4.27 -6.93
C PRO A 72 -9.45 -4.91 -6.49
N LYS A 73 -9.43 -6.24 -6.44
CA LYS A 73 -8.18 -6.98 -6.30
C LYS A 73 -7.30 -6.61 -7.49
N PRO A 74 -6.02 -6.26 -7.27
CA PRO A 74 -5.13 -6.06 -8.39
C PRO A 74 -5.00 -7.36 -9.17
N SER A 75 -4.89 -7.23 -10.50
CA SER A 75 -4.58 -8.32 -11.43
C SER A 75 -3.13 -8.77 -11.24
N ILE A 76 -2.79 -9.17 -10.02
CA ILE A 76 -1.52 -9.83 -9.75
C ILE A 76 -1.78 -11.27 -10.11
N THR A 77 -1.33 -11.63 -11.29
CA THR A 77 -1.23 -13.01 -11.73
C THR A 77 -0.34 -13.72 -10.71
N LEU A 78 -0.98 -14.36 -9.74
CA LEU A 78 -0.36 -15.37 -8.90
C LEU A 78 -0.33 -16.62 -9.75
N ALA A 79 0.64 -16.66 -10.67
CA ALA A 79 1.11 -17.92 -11.22
C ALA A 79 1.81 -18.71 -10.11
#